data_AF-A0A3Q1I1J0-F1
#
_entry.id   AF-A0A3Q1I1J0-F1
#
_cell.length_a   1.000
_cell.length_b   1.000
_cell.length_c   1.000
_cell.angle_alpha   90.00
_cell.angle_beta   90.00
_cell.angle_gamma   90.00
#
_symmetry.space_group_name_H-M   'P 1'
#
loop_
_entity.id
_entity.type
_entity.pdbx_description
1 polymer ?
#
loop_
_entity_poly.entity_id
_entity_poly.type
_entity_poly.pdbx_seq_one_letter_code
_entity_poly.pdbx_strand_id
1 'polypeptide(L)'
;MSPHKNIKFPPLTPSQKQRVTHDYILQNGTVETSEGGQEEERAEVSVQPPAATKLRWTGNSYIYASPGRKPQLLVHLESYVKKELQTINSCEPKSQELKLQVYRKVFGIFIKEFQTYQPLLSAIKKEYENTLAYQQDKIRELEPLRSHLRMVTEECDRKIQARWEEEQAEIGALKREKQQLQGEIEAMRKKEKAMQAVVDHLQSELSKQYLQYREEHDARKLLIWQLSDQTKDSVKEEHAAYEDTEEAKDPVELQLTLKVCREDLTKTQEELNRIKAEYWDVVPRRNWDILEQTQQQTLLQLTTLQSDFDQLKSEYDTLLQLHKRGTVHDEIQSSTILQMDECVSQGQNPIQSSQLKEPVNSGTSESGSLTAQEFSTALRTSFPLKSDEEMDELVASTQSDPDNSKGAISSQRPHSLLEEFGAADLPSTLDELEENAASNHVPASD
;
A
#
# COMPACT_ATOMS: atom_id res chain seq x y z
N MET A 1 -5.16 12.13 -13.23
CA MET A 1 -6.35 12.00 -12.35
C MET A 1 -6.23 10.65 -11.65
N SER A 2 -5.55 10.63 -10.51
CA SER A 2 -5.28 9.41 -9.73
C SER A 2 -6.00 9.51 -8.39
N PRO A 3 -6.69 8.47 -7.92
CA PRO A 3 -7.13 8.41 -6.54
C PRO A 3 -6.13 7.59 -5.72
N HIS A 4 -5.35 8.25 -4.88
CA HIS A 4 -4.64 7.58 -3.80
C HIS A 4 -5.67 7.09 -2.78
N LYS A 5 -5.84 5.77 -2.67
CA LYS A 5 -6.54 5.14 -1.54
C LYS A 5 -5.52 4.38 -0.70
N ASN A 6 -5.17 4.96 0.44
CA ASN A 6 -4.46 4.28 1.51
C ASN A 6 -5.37 3.16 2.07
N ILE A 7 -5.06 1.91 1.75
CA ILE A 7 -5.69 0.74 2.36
C ILE A 7 -4.82 0.32 3.53
N LYS A 8 -5.24 0.68 4.76
CA LYS A 8 -4.65 0.16 6.00
C LYS A 8 -5.33 -1.18 6.30
N PHE A 9 -4.58 -2.28 6.27
CA PHE A 9 -5.08 -3.60 6.61
C PHE A 9 -5.31 -3.73 8.14
N PRO A 10 -6.34 -4.46 8.59
CA PRO A 10 -6.49 -4.83 9.99
C PRO A 10 -5.39 -5.84 10.41
N PRO A 11 -4.93 -5.83 11.68
CA PRO A 11 -3.98 -6.83 12.15
C PRO A 11 -4.59 -8.23 12.13
N LEU A 12 -3.85 -9.18 11.57
CA LEU A 12 -4.25 -10.58 11.48
C LEU A 12 -4.49 -11.16 12.87
N THR A 13 -5.62 -11.82 13.05
CA THR A 13 -5.92 -12.56 14.29
C THR A 13 -5.00 -13.78 14.41
N PRO A 14 -4.64 -14.22 15.64
CA PRO A 14 -3.77 -15.39 15.86
C PRO A 14 -4.21 -16.66 15.12
N SER A 15 -5.50 -16.79 14.83
CA SER A 15 -6.09 -17.92 14.11
C SER A 15 -5.68 -18.01 12.63
N GLN A 16 -5.22 -16.91 12.01
CA GLN A 16 -4.78 -16.90 10.60
C GLN A 16 -3.30 -17.30 10.41
N LYS A 17 -2.45 -17.15 11.44
CA LYS A 17 -1.06 -17.64 11.40
C LYS A 17 -0.97 -19.17 11.44
N GLN A 18 -1.97 -19.85 12.00
CA GLN A 18 -1.96 -21.30 12.19
C GLN A 18 -2.35 -22.07 10.92
N ARG A 19 -2.97 -21.41 9.93
CA ARG A 19 -3.41 -22.04 8.67
C ARG A 19 -2.28 -22.13 7.64
N VAL A 20 -1.32 -21.21 7.68
CA VAL A 20 -0.16 -21.18 6.77
C VAL A 20 0.87 -22.28 7.08
N THR A 21 0.96 -22.70 8.35
CA THR A 21 1.85 -23.80 8.76
C THR A 21 1.29 -25.20 8.48
N HIS A 22 -0.03 -25.35 8.33
CA HIS A 22 -0.65 -26.66 8.15
C HIS A 22 -0.63 -27.15 6.69
N ASP A 23 -0.63 -26.23 5.72
CA ASP A 23 -0.63 -26.57 4.29
C ASP A 23 0.77 -26.94 3.75
N TYR A 24 1.85 -26.53 4.43
CA TYR A 24 3.22 -26.84 4.01
C TYR A 24 3.70 -28.24 4.46
N ILE A 25 3.01 -28.86 5.44
CA ILE A 25 3.43 -30.16 6.02
C ILE A 25 2.75 -31.34 5.30
N LEU A 26 1.63 -31.13 4.60
CA LEU A 26 0.91 -32.22 3.91
C LEU A 26 1.52 -32.63 2.55
N GLN A 27 2.46 -31.87 1.99
CA GLN A 27 3.03 -32.17 0.66
C GLN A 27 4.26 -33.09 0.67
N ASN A 28 4.88 -33.35 1.82
CA ASN A 28 6.13 -34.14 1.90
C ASN A 28 6.03 -35.27 2.95
N GLY A 29 5.29 -36.34 2.67
CA GLY A 29 5.21 -37.50 3.55
C GLY A 29 4.65 -38.75 2.89
N THR A 30 5.54 -39.50 2.23
CA THR A 30 5.28 -40.81 1.61
C THR A 30 5.03 -41.91 2.65
N VAL A 31 3.97 -42.69 2.40
CA VAL A 31 3.65 -44.07 2.81
C VAL A 31 4.67 -44.82 3.69
N GLU A 32 4.26 -45.18 4.90
CA GLU A 32 4.55 -46.50 5.48
C GLU A 32 3.31 -47.04 6.24
N THR A 33 3.02 -48.31 5.99
CA THR A 33 2.00 -49.14 6.64
C THR A 33 2.48 -49.60 8.01
N SER A 34 1.67 -49.44 9.07
CA SER A 34 1.69 -50.39 10.19
C SER A 34 0.46 -50.22 11.08
N GLU A 35 -0.08 -51.38 11.46
CA GLU A 35 -1.15 -51.61 12.42
C GLU A 35 -0.89 -50.93 13.78
N GLY A 36 -1.95 -50.51 14.47
CA GLY A 36 -1.86 -50.09 15.86
C GLY A 36 -3.16 -49.47 16.38
N GLY A 37 -3.70 -50.06 17.44
CA GLY A 37 -5.02 -49.79 18.03
C GLY A 37 -5.37 -48.32 18.31
N GLN A 38 -6.67 -48.04 18.17
CA GLN A 38 -7.33 -46.86 18.69
C GLN A 38 -7.45 -46.97 20.22
N GLU A 39 -6.84 -46.06 20.96
CA GLU A 39 -7.28 -45.67 22.30
C GLU A 39 -7.56 -44.16 22.28
N GLU A 40 -8.84 -43.81 22.25
CA GLU A 40 -9.32 -42.45 22.51
C GLU A 40 -9.26 -42.19 24.02
N GLU A 41 -8.37 -41.29 24.40
CA GLU A 41 -8.31 -40.67 25.73
C GLU A 41 -9.45 -39.63 25.82
N ARG A 42 -10.58 -40.01 26.42
CA ARG A 42 -11.57 -39.07 26.95
C ARG A 42 -11.31 -38.84 28.42
N ALA A 43 -11.15 -37.56 28.76
CA ALA A 43 -11.07 -37.04 30.12
C ALA A 43 -12.14 -37.64 31.05
N GLU A 44 -11.69 -38.31 32.09
CA GLU A 44 -12.47 -38.76 33.23
C GLU A 44 -12.92 -37.56 34.07
N VAL A 45 -14.22 -37.26 34.05
CA VAL A 45 -14.86 -36.58 35.17
C VAL A 45 -15.14 -37.65 36.23
N SER A 46 -14.27 -37.67 37.24
CA SER A 46 -14.41 -38.50 38.44
C SER A 46 -15.66 -38.11 39.21
N VAL A 47 -16.73 -38.89 39.05
CA VAL A 47 -17.81 -38.99 40.03
C VAL A 47 -17.69 -40.36 40.68
N GLN A 48 -17.28 -40.34 41.93
CA GLN A 48 -17.13 -41.49 42.81
C GLN A 48 -18.44 -42.30 42.88
N PRO A 49 -18.45 -43.62 42.56
CA PRO A 49 -19.64 -44.44 42.73
C PRO A 49 -19.82 -44.79 44.21
N PRO A 50 -21.05 -44.78 44.76
CA PRO A 50 -21.28 -45.31 46.09
C PRO A 50 -21.10 -46.84 46.04
N ALA A 51 -20.54 -47.36 47.13
CA ALA A 51 -20.16 -48.75 47.32
C ALA A 51 -21.14 -49.76 46.71
N ALA A 52 -20.61 -50.60 45.82
CA ALA A 52 -21.32 -51.72 45.23
C ALA A 52 -21.66 -52.75 46.31
N THR A 53 -22.89 -52.72 46.82
CA THR A 53 -23.52 -53.89 47.40
C THR A 53 -23.64 -54.92 46.27
N LYS A 54 -22.74 -55.90 46.24
CA LYS A 54 -22.82 -57.07 45.35
C LYS A 54 -24.07 -57.89 45.71
N LEU A 55 -25.23 -57.45 45.23
CA LEU A 55 -26.36 -58.34 45.04
C LEU A 55 -26.04 -59.15 43.78
N ARG A 56 -25.59 -60.39 43.98
CA ARG A 56 -25.66 -61.41 42.94
C ARG A 56 -27.13 -61.53 42.54
N TRP A 57 -27.48 -61.03 41.35
CA TRP A 57 -28.74 -61.37 40.71
C TRP A 57 -28.65 -62.79 40.16
N THR A 58 -28.58 -63.78 41.05
CA THR A 58 -29.05 -65.13 40.74
C THR A 58 -30.54 -65.13 41.01
N GLY A 59 -31.33 -64.76 40.01
CA GLY A 59 -32.74 -64.44 40.24
C GLY A 59 -33.58 -64.51 38.98
N ASN A 60 -33.48 -65.61 38.24
CA ASN A 60 -34.46 -65.98 37.23
C ASN A 60 -35.74 -66.45 37.94
N SER A 61 -36.49 -65.52 38.55
CA SER A 61 -37.68 -65.81 39.34
C SER A 61 -38.80 -64.86 38.96
N TYR A 62 -39.63 -65.31 38.02
CA TYR A 62 -40.96 -64.76 37.82
C TYR A 62 -41.80 -65.18 39.04
N ILE A 63 -41.90 -64.34 40.06
CA ILE A 63 -42.59 -64.68 41.33
C ILE A 63 -44.11 -64.96 41.14
N TYR A 64 -44.67 -64.69 39.95
CA TYR A 64 -46.08 -64.96 39.64
C TYR A 64 -46.33 -65.93 38.46
N ALA A 65 -45.28 -66.56 37.90
CA ALA A 65 -45.42 -67.58 36.85
C ALA A 65 -44.52 -68.78 37.18
N SER A 66 -45.04 -70.00 37.02
CA SER A 66 -44.31 -71.25 37.33
C SER A 66 -42.84 -71.21 36.85
N PRO A 67 -41.88 -71.71 37.66
CA PRO A 67 -40.45 -71.66 37.34
C PRO A 67 -40.19 -72.21 35.92
N GLY A 68 -39.77 -71.34 35.01
CA GLY A 68 -39.35 -71.71 33.65
C GLY A 68 -40.32 -71.42 32.51
N ARG A 69 -41.50 -70.83 32.73
CA ARG A 69 -42.41 -70.45 31.62
C ARG A 69 -42.48 -68.93 31.46
N LYS A 70 -41.81 -68.42 30.42
CA LYS A 70 -41.91 -67.03 29.99
C LYS A 70 -43.34 -66.73 29.52
N PRO A 71 -43.93 -65.56 29.86
CA PRO A 71 -45.26 -65.19 29.37
C PRO A 71 -45.33 -65.24 27.85
N GLN A 72 -46.39 -65.85 27.29
CA GLN A 72 -46.53 -66.07 25.85
C GLN A 72 -46.49 -64.76 25.05
N LEU A 73 -47.09 -63.71 25.59
CA LEU A 73 -47.05 -62.36 25.03
C LEU A 73 -45.60 -61.83 24.90
N LEU A 74 -44.78 -62.01 25.93
CA LEU A 74 -43.40 -61.54 25.94
C LEU A 74 -42.53 -62.31 24.93
N VAL A 75 -42.73 -63.62 24.80
CA VAL A 75 -42.06 -64.45 23.78
C VAL A 75 -42.42 -63.97 22.37
N HIS A 76 -43.70 -63.69 22.13
CA HIS A 76 -44.17 -63.22 20.83
C HIS A 76 -43.57 -61.85 20.47
N LEU A 77 -43.65 -60.88 21.39
CA LEU A 77 -43.12 -59.52 21.18
C LEU A 77 -41.61 -59.52 20.95
N GLU A 78 -40.83 -60.30 21.70
CA GLU A 78 -39.39 -60.39 21.49
C GLU A 78 -39.02 -61.04 20.15
N SER A 79 -39.76 -62.07 19.74
CA SER A 79 -39.56 -62.69 18.44
C SER A 79 -39.90 -61.73 17.29
N TYR A 80 -40.91 -60.88 17.47
CA TYR A 80 -41.30 -59.84 16.53
C TYR A 80 -40.23 -58.75 16.42
N VAL A 81 -39.77 -58.20 17.55
CA VAL A 81 -38.69 -57.20 17.59
C VAL A 81 -37.42 -57.72 16.91
N LYS A 82 -37.00 -58.96 17.22
CA LYS A 82 -35.80 -59.55 16.61
C LYS A 82 -35.92 -59.68 15.10
N LYS A 83 -37.07 -60.11 14.59
CA LYS A 83 -37.32 -60.23 13.15
C LYS A 83 -37.32 -58.87 12.47
N GLU A 84 -38.06 -57.90 12.99
CA GLU A 84 -38.19 -56.57 12.38
C GLU A 84 -36.89 -55.75 12.44
N LEU A 85 -36.10 -55.89 13.52
CA LEU A 85 -34.78 -55.26 13.62
C LEU A 85 -33.75 -55.89 12.68
N GLN A 86 -33.85 -57.19 12.40
CA GLN A 86 -33.00 -57.87 11.42
C GLN A 86 -33.27 -57.39 9.99
N THR A 87 -34.49 -56.93 9.70
CA THR A 87 -34.86 -56.35 8.40
C THR A 87 -34.38 -54.91 8.23
N ILE A 88 -34.05 -54.20 9.31
CA ILE A 88 -33.62 -52.79 9.26
C ILE A 88 -32.09 -52.74 9.10
N ASN A 89 -31.63 -52.22 7.97
CA ASN A 89 -30.20 -52.05 7.68
C ASN A 89 -29.58 -50.97 8.58
N SER A 90 -28.54 -51.32 9.34
CA SER A 90 -27.86 -50.40 10.27
C SER A 90 -27.06 -49.27 9.58
N CYS A 91 -26.95 -49.27 8.25
CA CYS A 91 -26.18 -48.30 7.48
C CYS A 91 -27.02 -47.09 6.99
N GLU A 92 -28.35 -47.15 7.07
CA GLU A 92 -29.18 -46.03 6.63
C GLU A 92 -29.23 -44.88 7.66
N PRO A 93 -29.21 -43.61 7.23
CA PRO A 93 -29.33 -42.45 8.11
C PRO A 93 -30.68 -42.39 8.86
N LYS A 94 -31.71 -43.10 8.38
CA LYS A 94 -33.02 -43.25 9.05
C LYS A 94 -33.15 -44.55 9.84
N SER A 95 -32.10 -45.36 9.91
CA SER A 95 -32.15 -46.67 10.59
C SER A 95 -32.56 -46.54 12.06
N GLN A 96 -32.19 -45.45 12.73
CA GLN A 96 -32.55 -45.19 14.12
C GLN A 96 -34.03 -44.80 14.30
N GLU A 97 -34.58 -44.01 13.38
CA GLU A 97 -36.01 -43.66 13.33
C GLU A 97 -36.87 -44.93 13.08
N LEU A 98 -36.42 -45.80 12.16
CA LEU A 98 -37.08 -47.07 11.85
C LEU A 98 -37.03 -48.04 13.04
N LYS A 99 -35.90 -48.12 13.75
CA LYS A 99 -35.75 -48.90 14.99
C LYS A 99 -36.74 -48.40 16.06
N LEU A 100 -36.81 -47.08 16.28
CA LEU A 100 -37.75 -46.47 17.21
C LEU A 100 -39.21 -46.77 16.84
N GLN A 101 -39.55 -46.83 15.56
CA GLN A 101 -40.90 -47.16 15.09
C GLN A 101 -41.31 -48.59 15.46
N VAL A 102 -40.39 -49.57 15.32
CA VAL A 102 -40.63 -50.96 15.74
C VAL A 102 -40.87 -51.04 17.25
N TYR A 103 -40.03 -50.39 18.05
CA TYR A 103 -40.20 -50.35 19.51
C TYR A 103 -41.47 -49.60 19.93
N ARG A 104 -41.85 -48.51 19.25
CA ARG A 104 -43.09 -47.76 19.50
C ARG A 104 -44.33 -48.63 19.25
N LYS A 105 -44.32 -49.45 18.19
CA LYS A 105 -45.39 -50.40 17.86
C LYS A 105 -45.50 -51.51 18.90
N VAL A 106 -44.37 -52.09 19.32
CA VAL A 106 -44.30 -53.15 20.33
C VAL A 106 -44.73 -52.65 21.71
N PHE A 107 -44.28 -51.46 22.10
CA PHE A 107 -44.68 -50.83 23.35
C PHE A 107 -46.17 -50.47 23.35
N GLY A 108 -46.73 -50.09 22.19
CA GLY A 108 -48.17 -49.91 22.03
C GLY A 108 -48.98 -51.19 22.22
N ILE A 109 -48.51 -52.34 21.71
CA ILE A 109 -49.13 -53.64 21.94
C ILE A 109 -49.01 -54.03 23.42
N PHE A 110 -47.84 -53.83 24.03
CA PHE A 110 -47.60 -54.08 25.45
C PHE A 110 -48.57 -53.29 26.34
N ILE A 111 -48.73 -51.99 26.11
CA ILE A 111 -49.64 -51.14 26.90
C ILE A 111 -51.11 -51.60 26.84
N LYS A 112 -51.57 -52.07 25.68
CA LYS A 112 -52.96 -52.55 25.50
C LYS A 112 -53.28 -53.79 26.34
N GLU A 113 -52.29 -54.64 26.56
CA GLU A 113 -52.44 -55.90 27.31
C GLU A 113 -52.39 -55.68 28.84
N PHE A 114 -51.80 -54.58 29.32
CA PHE A 114 -51.67 -54.25 30.75
C PHE A 114 -52.70 -53.21 31.23
N GLN A 115 -53.96 -53.61 31.35
CA GLN A 115 -55.09 -52.68 31.60
C GLN A 115 -54.98 -51.87 32.90
N THR A 116 -54.43 -52.44 33.99
CA THR A 116 -54.31 -51.76 35.30
C THR A 116 -53.32 -50.59 35.29
N TYR A 117 -52.21 -50.73 34.57
CA TYR A 117 -51.15 -49.72 34.48
C TYR A 117 -51.21 -48.91 33.17
N GLN A 118 -52.19 -49.21 32.31
CA GLN A 118 -52.37 -48.61 31.00
C GLN A 118 -52.37 -47.07 31.02
N PRO A 119 -53.09 -46.36 31.92
CA PRO A 119 -53.11 -44.89 31.91
C PRO A 119 -51.73 -44.29 32.18
N LEU A 120 -50.98 -44.85 33.14
CA LEU A 120 -49.63 -44.41 33.49
C LEU A 120 -48.64 -44.66 32.34
N LEU A 121 -48.62 -45.88 31.79
CA LEU A 121 -47.72 -46.23 30.69
C LEU A 121 -48.04 -45.44 29.40
N SER A 122 -49.33 -45.16 29.15
CA SER A 122 -49.75 -44.32 28.02
C SER A 122 -49.33 -42.86 28.22
N ALA A 123 -49.44 -42.33 29.43
CA ALA A 123 -48.97 -40.98 29.76
C ALA A 123 -47.46 -40.87 29.57
N ILE A 124 -46.68 -41.83 30.08
CA ILE A 124 -45.23 -41.88 29.89
C ILE A 124 -44.88 -41.95 28.39
N LYS A 125 -45.53 -42.85 27.64
CA LYS A 125 -45.35 -42.95 26.18
C LYS A 125 -45.64 -41.63 25.47
N LYS A 126 -46.71 -40.93 25.86
CA LYS A 126 -47.11 -39.64 25.28
C LYS A 126 -46.06 -38.56 25.55
N GLU A 127 -45.51 -38.47 26.76
CA GLU A 127 -44.45 -37.49 27.07
C GLU A 127 -43.18 -37.72 26.23
N TYR A 128 -42.76 -38.96 26.05
CA TYR A 128 -41.64 -39.26 25.16
C TYR A 128 -41.94 -38.98 23.68
N GLU A 129 -43.16 -39.26 23.23
CA GLU A 129 -43.58 -38.93 21.86
C GLU A 129 -43.64 -37.42 21.63
N ASN A 130 -44.09 -36.65 22.62
CA ASN A 130 -44.12 -35.19 22.58
C ASN A 130 -42.70 -34.61 22.51
N THR A 131 -41.78 -35.11 23.35
CA THR A 131 -40.38 -34.65 23.37
C THR A 131 -39.63 -35.00 22.08
N LEU A 132 -39.87 -36.18 21.49
CA LEU A 132 -39.32 -36.54 20.18
C LEU A 132 -39.85 -35.64 19.06
N ALA A 133 -41.17 -35.36 19.05
CA ALA A 133 -41.76 -34.45 18.08
C ALA A 133 -41.17 -33.03 18.18
N TYR A 134 -41.03 -32.52 19.41
CA TYR A 134 -40.37 -31.25 19.68
C TYR A 134 -38.93 -31.20 19.15
N GLN A 135 -38.15 -32.26 19.37
CA GLN A 135 -36.78 -32.33 18.86
C GLN A 135 -36.73 -32.38 17.32
N GLN A 136 -37.63 -33.12 16.69
CA GLN A 136 -37.75 -33.16 15.23
C GLN A 136 -38.13 -31.79 14.65
N ASP A 137 -39.03 -31.06 15.29
CA ASP A 137 -39.36 -29.68 14.93
C ASP A 137 -38.14 -28.76 15.02
N LYS A 138 -37.37 -28.85 16.11
CA LYS A 138 -36.14 -28.08 16.27
C LYS A 138 -35.10 -28.40 15.21
N ILE A 139 -34.97 -29.67 14.80
CA ILE A 139 -34.07 -30.06 13.71
C ILE A 139 -34.55 -29.47 12.38
N ARG A 140 -35.86 -29.49 12.11
CA ARG A 140 -36.44 -28.89 10.89
C ARG A 140 -36.20 -27.39 10.80
N GLU A 141 -36.26 -26.67 11.93
CA GLU A 141 -35.96 -25.23 12.00
C GLU A 141 -34.49 -24.90 11.71
N LEU A 142 -33.55 -25.81 11.98
CA LEU A 142 -32.11 -25.60 11.73
C LEU A 142 -31.70 -25.81 10.27
N GLU A 143 -32.45 -26.61 9.51
CA GLU A 143 -32.22 -26.87 8.08
C GLU A 143 -32.16 -25.59 7.21
N PRO A 144 -33.13 -24.65 7.30
CA PRO A 144 -33.07 -23.39 6.53
C PRO A 144 -31.91 -22.50 6.96
N LEU A 145 -31.54 -22.50 8.25
CA LEU A 145 -30.40 -21.72 8.74
C LEU A 145 -29.07 -22.26 8.17
N ARG A 146 -28.92 -23.58 8.08
CA ARG A 146 -27.76 -24.22 7.42
C ARG A 146 -27.72 -23.91 5.93
N SER A 147 -28.87 -23.89 5.26
CA SER A 147 -28.97 -23.49 3.85
C SER A 147 -28.57 -22.03 3.65
N HIS A 148 -29.08 -21.13 4.49
CA HIS A 148 -28.73 -19.71 4.44
C HIS A 148 -27.25 -19.48 4.70
N LEU A 149 -26.67 -20.16 5.70
CA LEU A 149 -25.24 -20.10 5.98
C LEU A 149 -24.42 -20.53 4.76
N ARG A 150 -24.78 -21.65 4.12
CA ARG A 150 -24.11 -22.12 2.90
C ARG A 150 -24.14 -21.06 1.79
N MET A 151 -25.30 -20.47 1.53
CA MET A 151 -25.44 -19.41 0.52
C MET A 151 -24.59 -18.18 0.83
N VAL A 152 -24.55 -17.74 2.09
CA VAL A 152 -23.72 -16.60 2.51
C VAL A 152 -22.23 -16.94 2.37
N THR A 153 -21.82 -18.16 2.73
CA THR A 153 -20.44 -18.63 2.54
C THR A 153 -20.06 -18.63 1.06
N GLU A 154 -20.90 -19.19 0.18
CA GLU A 154 -20.66 -19.18 -1.27
C GLU A 154 -20.60 -17.76 -1.86
N GLU A 155 -21.42 -16.83 -1.35
CA GLU A 155 -21.36 -15.42 -1.75
C GLU A 155 -20.07 -14.74 -1.29
N CYS A 156 -19.63 -15.01 -0.06
CA CYS A 156 -18.35 -14.51 0.45
C CYS A 156 -17.18 -15.05 -0.38
N ASP A 157 -17.15 -16.34 -0.66
CA ASP A 157 -16.09 -16.97 -1.46
C ASP A 157 -16.04 -16.37 -2.87
N ARG A 158 -17.21 -16.15 -3.50
CA ARG A 158 -17.30 -15.50 -4.81
C ARG A 158 -16.76 -14.06 -4.78
N LYS A 159 -17.07 -13.29 -3.74
CA LYS A 159 -16.57 -11.92 -3.57
C LYS A 159 -15.06 -11.89 -3.35
N ILE A 160 -14.54 -12.81 -2.55
CA ILE A 160 -13.10 -12.96 -2.33
C ILE A 160 -12.44 -13.26 -3.68
N GLN A 161 -12.92 -14.27 -4.40
CA GLN A 161 -12.35 -14.65 -5.70
C GLN A 161 -12.36 -13.50 -6.72
N ALA A 162 -13.48 -12.76 -6.81
CA ALA A 162 -13.57 -11.62 -7.72
C ALA A 162 -12.55 -10.51 -7.38
N ARG A 163 -12.34 -10.23 -6.09
CA ARG A 163 -11.31 -9.26 -5.64
C ARG A 163 -9.91 -9.74 -5.97
N TRP A 164 -9.62 -11.03 -5.74
CA TRP A 164 -8.34 -11.62 -6.11
C TRP A 164 -8.07 -11.50 -7.61
N GLU A 165 -9.06 -11.76 -8.46
CA GLU A 165 -8.93 -11.63 -9.92
C GLU A 165 -8.69 -10.18 -10.35
N GLU A 166 -9.40 -9.22 -9.74
CA GLU A 166 -9.21 -7.78 -9.96
C GLU A 166 -7.79 -7.34 -9.57
N GLU A 167 -7.32 -7.73 -8.39
CA GLU A 167 -5.96 -7.42 -7.91
C GLU A 167 -4.89 -8.03 -8.82
N GLN A 168 -5.06 -9.28 -9.26
CA GLN A 168 -4.11 -9.91 -10.19
C GLN A 168 -4.08 -9.21 -11.56
N ALA A 169 -5.23 -8.77 -12.06
CA ALA A 169 -5.31 -8.00 -13.30
C ALA A 169 -4.60 -6.65 -13.17
N GLU A 170 -4.79 -5.94 -12.05
CA GLU A 170 -4.13 -4.66 -11.74
C GLU A 170 -2.61 -4.83 -11.59
N ILE A 171 -2.16 -5.82 -10.82
CA ILE A 171 -0.73 -6.16 -10.68
C ILE A 171 -0.12 -6.45 -12.07
N GLY A 172 -0.83 -7.21 -12.91
CA GLY A 172 -0.42 -7.48 -14.28
C GLY A 172 -0.31 -6.22 -15.14
N ALA A 173 -1.23 -5.27 -14.99
CA ALA A 173 -1.21 -3.99 -15.69
C ALA A 173 -0.05 -3.11 -15.25
N LEU A 174 0.13 -2.92 -13.94
CA LEU A 174 1.22 -2.13 -13.37
C LEU A 174 2.59 -2.71 -13.72
N LYS A 175 2.72 -4.05 -13.76
CA LYS A 175 3.96 -4.70 -14.18
C LYS A 175 4.32 -4.40 -15.63
N ARG A 176 3.33 -4.39 -16.54
CA ARG A 176 3.52 -4.02 -17.95
C ARG A 176 3.91 -2.55 -18.09
N GLU A 177 3.22 -1.65 -17.39
CA GLU A 177 3.54 -0.22 -17.39
C GLU A 177 4.94 0.06 -16.85
N LYS A 178 5.31 -0.60 -15.74
CA LYS A 178 6.67 -0.51 -15.19
C LYS A 178 7.73 -0.91 -16.23
N GLN A 179 7.52 -2.01 -16.95
CA GLN A 179 8.45 -2.45 -17.99
C GLN A 179 8.52 -1.44 -19.15
N GLN A 180 7.39 -0.88 -19.55
CA GLN A 180 7.34 0.16 -20.57
C GLN A 180 8.14 1.40 -20.15
N LEU A 181 7.87 1.94 -18.96
CA LEU A 181 8.57 3.10 -18.42
C LEU A 181 10.08 2.85 -18.27
N GLN A 182 10.48 1.65 -17.87
CA GLN A 182 11.89 1.26 -17.83
C GLN A 182 12.53 1.32 -19.23
N GLY A 183 11.85 0.81 -20.26
CA GLY A 183 12.31 0.92 -21.64
C GLY A 183 12.43 2.37 -22.13
N GLU A 184 11.48 3.23 -21.76
CA GLU A 184 11.51 4.66 -22.09
C GLU A 184 12.70 5.37 -21.40
N ILE A 185 12.95 5.07 -20.12
CA ILE A 185 14.10 5.61 -19.38
C ILE A 185 15.41 5.20 -20.06
N GLU A 186 15.55 3.93 -20.45
CA GLU A 186 16.74 3.45 -21.16
C GLU A 186 16.92 4.14 -22.52
N ALA A 187 15.83 4.33 -23.27
CA ALA A 187 15.87 5.04 -24.54
C ALA A 187 16.30 6.50 -24.37
N MET A 188 15.79 7.19 -23.35
CA MET A 188 16.18 8.57 -23.03
C MET A 188 17.63 8.65 -22.58
N ARG A 189 18.11 7.73 -21.73
CA ARG A 189 19.52 7.65 -21.33
C ARG A 189 20.45 7.42 -22.52
N LYS A 190 20.04 6.61 -23.51
CA LYS A 190 20.82 6.42 -24.74
C LYS A 190 20.93 7.72 -25.55
N LYS A 191 19.83 8.47 -25.68
CA LYS A 191 19.82 9.77 -26.37
C LYS A 191 20.69 10.80 -25.63
N GLU A 192 20.59 10.84 -24.31
CA GLU A 192 21.42 11.71 -23.47
C GLU A 192 22.92 11.43 -23.69
N LYS A 193 23.34 10.17 -23.63
CA LYS A 193 24.73 9.77 -23.91
C LYS A 193 25.18 10.16 -25.32
N ALA A 194 24.31 9.97 -26.33
CA ALA A 194 24.62 10.35 -27.70
C ALA A 194 24.79 11.87 -27.84
N MET A 195 23.92 12.65 -27.21
CA MET A 195 24.00 14.11 -27.21
C MET A 195 25.23 14.60 -26.44
N GLN A 196 25.56 13.97 -25.31
CA GLN A 196 26.76 14.28 -24.55
C GLN A 196 28.02 14.04 -25.39
N ALA A 197 28.11 12.93 -26.12
CA ALA A 197 29.24 12.67 -27.01
C ALA A 197 29.39 13.74 -28.10
N VAL A 198 28.29 14.28 -28.62
CA VAL A 198 28.32 15.40 -29.57
C VAL A 198 28.83 16.68 -28.90
N VAL A 199 28.39 16.96 -27.67
CA VAL A 199 28.88 18.11 -26.88
C VAL A 199 30.39 17.99 -26.66
N ASP A 200 30.86 16.83 -26.21
CA ASP A 200 32.28 16.59 -25.94
C ASP A 200 33.12 16.75 -27.22
N HIS A 201 32.61 16.27 -28.36
CA HIS A 201 33.26 16.45 -29.65
C HIS A 201 33.38 17.93 -30.05
N LEU A 202 32.30 18.70 -29.94
CA LEU A 202 32.29 20.12 -30.27
C LEU A 202 33.19 20.92 -29.32
N GLN A 203 33.23 20.57 -28.04
CA GLN A 203 34.16 21.17 -27.08
C GLN A 203 35.62 20.90 -27.45
N SER A 204 35.94 19.68 -27.88
CA SER A 204 37.28 19.31 -28.35
C SER A 204 37.67 20.05 -29.64
N GLU A 205 36.74 20.23 -30.58
CA GLU A 205 37.03 20.96 -31.81
C GLU A 205 37.21 22.45 -31.51
N LEU A 206 36.37 23.03 -30.66
CA LEU A 206 36.49 24.42 -30.25
C LEU A 206 37.82 24.69 -29.54
N SER A 207 38.26 23.82 -28.62
CA SER A 207 39.53 23.97 -27.92
C SER A 207 40.72 23.87 -28.88
N LYS A 208 40.66 22.96 -29.85
CA LYS A 208 41.65 22.84 -30.93
C LYS A 208 41.72 24.10 -31.78
N GLN A 209 40.58 24.66 -32.19
CA GLN A 209 40.53 25.92 -32.93
C GLN A 209 41.17 27.06 -32.12
N TYR A 210 40.81 27.21 -30.84
CA TYR A 210 41.42 28.22 -29.97
C TYR A 210 42.94 28.06 -29.82
N LEU A 211 43.42 26.82 -29.72
CA LEU A 211 44.85 26.54 -29.65
C LEU A 211 45.57 26.97 -30.93
N GLN A 212 45.02 26.63 -32.09
CA GLN A 212 45.56 27.04 -33.40
C GLN A 212 45.61 28.57 -33.53
N TYR A 213 44.54 29.28 -33.16
CA TYR A 213 44.52 30.75 -33.19
C TYR A 213 45.60 31.36 -32.30
N ARG A 214 45.84 30.76 -31.13
CA ARG A 214 46.88 31.22 -30.20
C ARG A 214 48.29 30.98 -30.77
N GLU A 215 48.55 29.78 -31.29
CA GLU A 215 49.83 29.44 -31.92
C GLU A 215 50.14 30.34 -33.12
N GLU A 216 49.14 30.58 -33.97
CA GLU A 216 49.21 31.53 -35.09
C GLU A 216 49.51 32.96 -34.63
N HIS A 217 48.83 33.42 -33.58
CA HIS A 217 49.08 34.72 -32.99
C HIS A 217 50.51 34.84 -32.44
N ASP A 218 50.98 33.82 -31.72
CA ASP A 218 52.32 33.80 -31.15
C ASP A 218 53.40 33.75 -32.25
N ALA A 219 53.17 32.98 -33.33
CA ALA A 219 54.03 32.96 -34.51
C ALA A 219 54.08 34.32 -35.23
N ARG A 220 52.95 35.00 -35.40
CA ARG A 220 52.89 36.36 -35.97
C ARG A 220 53.62 37.37 -35.09
N LYS A 221 53.46 37.28 -33.78
CA LYS A 221 54.16 38.16 -32.83
C LYS A 221 55.67 37.96 -32.90
N LEU A 222 56.12 36.71 -33.00
CA LEU A 222 57.53 36.37 -33.21
C LEU A 222 58.05 36.93 -34.55
N LEU A 223 57.29 36.77 -35.63
CA LEU A 223 57.66 37.29 -36.95
C LEU A 223 57.75 38.83 -36.96
N ILE A 224 56.78 39.53 -36.35
CA ILE A 224 56.81 40.99 -36.20
C ILE A 224 58.03 41.42 -35.39
N TRP A 225 58.36 40.70 -34.32
CA TRP A 225 59.55 40.97 -33.52
C TRP A 225 60.82 40.79 -34.36
N GLN A 226 60.95 39.68 -35.11
CA GLN A 226 62.08 39.43 -36.02
C GLN A 226 62.20 40.51 -37.09
N LEU A 227 61.09 40.89 -37.75
CA LEU A 227 61.08 41.95 -38.75
C LEU A 227 61.45 43.30 -38.15
N SER A 228 60.98 43.61 -36.94
CA SER A 228 61.35 44.85 -36.24
C SER A 228 62.81 44.87 -35.84
N ASP A 229 63.39 43.72 -35.50
CA ASP A 229 64.82 43.56 -35.19
C ASP A 229 65.67 43.72 -36.46
N GLN A 230 65.30 43.03 -37.54
CA GLN A 230 65.91 43.18 -38.86
C GLN A 230 65.79 44.60 -39.40
N THR A 231 64.66 45.29 -39.21
CA THR A 231 64.51 46.70 -39.61
C THR A 231 65.37 47.62 -38.75
N LYS A 232 65.55 47.33 -37.46
CA LYS A 232 66.49 48.10 -36.63
C LYS A 232 67.94 47.89 -37.04
N ASP A 233 68.28 46.70 -37.54
CA ASP A 233 69.61 46.39 -38.03
C ASP A 233 69.83 46.90 -39.46
N SER A 234 68.82 46.85 -40.33
CA SER A 234 68.86 47.46 -41.67
C SER A 234 68.82 48.99 -41.61
N VAL A 235 68.11 49.63 -40.67
CA VAL A 235 68.17 51.09 -40.46
C VAL A 235 69.55 51.54 -39.96
N LYS A 236 70.36 50.64 -39.38
CA LYS A 236 71.77 50.92 -39.10
C LYS A 236 72.67 50.76 -40.33
N GLU A 237 72.23 50.05 -41.37
CA GLU A 237 72.99 49.76 -42.60
C GLU A 237 72.52 50.56 -43.84
N GLU A 238 71.25 50.94 -43.92
CA GLU A 238 70.55 51.58 -45.04
C GLU A 238 70.41 53.10 -44.88
N HIS A 239 71.53 53.75 -44.54
CA HIS A 239 71.78 55.09 -45.09
C HIS A 239 72.43 55.00 -46.50
N ALA A 240 72.15 53.95 -47.27
CA ALA A 240 72.61 53.82 -48.65
C ALA A 240 71.64 52.99 -49.54
N ALA A 241 71.14 53.65 -50.59
CA ALA A 241 70.59 53.11 -51.85
C ALA A 241 69.17 52.48 -51.81
N TYR A 242 68.14 53.10 -52.43
CA TYR A 242 67.67 52.90 -53.83
C TYR A 242 67.34 51.41 -54.11
N GLU A 243 66.13 50.96 -54.48
CA GLU A 243 65.33 51.42 -55.62
C GLU A 243 63.83 51.06 -55.53
N ASP A 244 63.07 51.92 -56.21
CA ASP A 244 61.65 51.88 -56.56
C ASP A 244 61.47 51.06 -57.86
N THR A 245 60.76 49.92 -57.79
CA THR A 245 60.33 49.15 -58.97
C THR A 245 58.81 49.07 -58.99
N GLU A 246 58.19 50.21 -59.31
CA GLU A 246 56.75 50.33 -59.61
C GLU A 246 56.43 49.70 -60.97
N GLU A 247 55.86 48.50 -60.93
CA GLU A 247 55.21 47.83 -62.05
C GLU A 247 53.92 48.59 -62.38
N ALA A 248 54.04 49.59 -63.27
CA ALA A 248 52.96 50.50 -63.65
C ALA A 248 51.80 49.76 -64.35
N LYS A 249 50.84 49.25 -63.57
CA LYS A 249 49.51 48.87 -64.06
C LYS A 249 48.82 50.10 -64.65
N ASP A 250 48.12 49.91 -65.77
CA ASP A 250 47.43 50.99 -66.49
C ASP A 250 46.57 51.80 -65.50
N PRO A 251 46.81 53.11 -65.35
CA PRO A 251 46.08 53.96 -64.41
C PRO A 251 44.56 53.94 -64.65
N VAL A 252 44.11 53.62 -65.86
CA VAL A 252 42.69 53.50 -66.19
C VAL A 252 42.09 52.21 -65.62
N GLU A 253 42.82 51.09 -65.66
CA GLU A 253 42.38 49.81 -65.09
C GLU A 253 42.32 49.87 -63.55
N LEU A 254 43.30 50.52 -62.93
CA LEU A 254 43.28 50.80 -61.48
C LEU A 254 42.10 51.70 -61.09
N GLN A 255 41.79 52.71 -61.90
CA GLN A 255 40.64 53.58 -61.63
C GLN A 255 39.31 52.83 -61.78
N LEU A 256 39.19 51.92 -62.76
CA LEU A 256 37.99 51.12 -62.99
C LEU A 256 37.79 50.10 -61.85
N THR A 257 38.83 49.36 -61.47
CA THR A 257 38.77 48.40 -60.36
C THR A 257 38.44 49.09 -59.04
N LEU A 258 39.02 50.26 -58.77
CA LEU A 258 38.71 51.07 -57.59
C LEU A 258 37.24 51.51 -57.58
N LYS A 259 36.67 51.92 -58.72
CA LYS A 259 35.23 52.25 -58.83
C LYS A 259 34.36 51.04 -58.52
N VAL A 260 34.66 49.88 -59.11
CA VAL A 260 33.92 48.64 -58.86
C VAL A 260 34.00 48.25 -57.37
N CYS A 261 35.18 48.29 -56.75
CA CYS A 261 35.33 48.01 -55.32
C CYS A 261 34.55 48.99 -54.44
N ARG A 262 34.48 50.27 -54.82
CA ARG A 262 33.66 51.26 -54.09
C ARG A 262 32.17 50.96 -54.21
N GLU A 263 31.70 50.62 -55.40
CA GLU A 263 30.30 50.24 -55.62
C GLU A 263 29.93 48.97 -54.84
N ASP A 264 30.79 47.96 -54.85
CA ASP A 264 30.53 46.72 -54.13
C ASP A 264 30.62 46.91 -52.61
N LEU A 265 31.51 47.78 -52.12
CA LEU A 265 31.51 48.22 -50.72
C LEU A 265 30.19 48.89 -50.34
N THR A 266 29.68 49.79 -51.18
CA THR A 266 28.38 50.44 -50.92
C THR A 266 27.23 49.43 -50.93
N LYS A 267 27.20 48.50 -51.88
CA LYS A 267 26.17 47.45 -51.95
C LYS A 267 26.19 46.54 -50.72
N THR A 268 27.38 46.05 -50.33
CA THR A 268 27.51 45.20 -49.15
C THR A 268 27.15 45.94 -47.86
N GLN A 269 27.48 47.23 -47.76
CA GLN A 269 27.07 48.07 -46.64
C GLN A 269 25.54 48.28 -46.59
N GLU A 270 24.91 48.48 -47.74
CA GLU A 270 23.44 48.58 -47.85
C GLU A 270 22.75 47.27 -47.47
N GLU A 271 23.26 46.12 -47.92
CA GLU A 271 22.72 44.81 -47.56
C GLU A 271 22.91 44.49 -46.08
N LEU A 272 24.07 44.83 -45.50
CA LEU A 272 24.31 44.70 -44.06
C LEU A 272 23.34 45.56 -43.27
N ASN A 273 23.11 46.80 -43.71
CA ASN A 273 22.15 47.70 -43.07
C ASN A 273 20.71 47.18 -43.20
N ARG A 274 20.34 46.59 -44.34
CA ARG A 274 19.03 45.94 -44.56
C ARG A 274 18.84 44.77 -43.59
N ILE A 275 19.79 43.83 -43.54
CA ILE A 275 19.74 42.67 -42.64
C ILE A 275 19.74 43.15 -41.18
N LYS A 276 20.56 44.13 -40.83
CA LYS A 276 20.58 44.69 -39.48
C LYS A 276 19.21 45.28 -39.12
N ALA A 277 18.57 46.05 -40.00
CA ALA A 277 17.24 46.60 -39.73
C ALA A 277 16.16 45.51 -39.59
N GLU A 278 16.21 44.47 -40.42
CA GLU A 278 15.27 43.34 -40.39
C GLU A 278 15.41 42.48 -39.13
N TYR A 279 16.64 42.26 -38.65
CA TYR A 279 16.91 41.32 -37.54
C TYR A 279 17.07 42.00 -36.17
N TRP A 280 17.50 43.27 -36.13
CA TRP A 280 17.87 43.94 -34.87
C TRP A 280 16.69 44.17 -33.93
N ASP A 281 15.49 44.46 -34.45
CA ASP A 281 14.31 44.78 -33.62
C ASP A 281 13.20 43.71 -33.70
N VAL A 282 13.22 42.82 -34.70
CA VAL A 282 12.06 41.94 -34.99
C VAL A 282 12.17 40.57 -34.32
N VAL A 283 13.34 39.94 -34.34
CA VAL A 283 13.46 38.53 -33.89
C VAL A 283 13.42 38.39 -32.37
N PRO A 284 14.15 39.21 -31.58
CA PRO A 284 14.03 39.14 -30.12
C PRO A 284 12.67 39.65 -29.63
N ARG A 285 12.19 40.79 -30.12
CA ARG A 285 10.97 41.43 -29.61
C ARG A 285 9.71 40.64 -29.90
N ARG A 286 9.60 40.06 -31.10
CA ARG A 286 8.49 39.16 -31.44
C ARG A 286 8.41 37.96 -30.50
N ASN A 287 9.55 37.38 -30.14
CA ASN A 287 9.59 36.26 -29.20
C ASN A 287 9.22 36.71 -27.78
N TRP A 288 9.64 37.91 -27.36
CA TRP A 288 9.23 38.50 -26.09
C TRP A 288 7.73 38.78 -26.03
N ASP A 289 7.15 39.36 -27.07
CA ASP A 289 5.72 39.68 -27.13
C ASP A 289 4.87 38.40 -27.09
N ILE A 290 5.27 37.36 -27.82
CA ILE A 290 4.62 36.03 -27.79
C ILE A 290 4.75 35.43 -26.39
N LEU A 291 5.95 35.46 -25.79
CA LEU A 291 6.18 34.91 -24.47
C LEU A 291 5.36 35.66 -23.40
N GLU A 292 5.32 36.97 -23.45
CA GLU A 292 4.53 37.82 -22.56
C GLU A 292 3.03 37.53 -22.70
N GLN A 293 2.53 37.39 -23.93
CA GLN A 293 1.13 37.01 -24.17
C GLN A 293 0.80 35.63 -23.57
N THR A 294 1.67 34.64 -23.77
CA THR A 294 1.46 33.30 -23.20
C THR A 294 1.53 33.30 -21.67
N GLN A 295 2.40 34.13 -21.09
CA GLN A 295 2.50 34.30 -19.64
C GLN A 295 1.22 34.93 -19.08
N GLN A 296 0.73 36.01 -19.71
CA GLN A 296 -0.53 36.65 -19.32
C GLN A 296 -1.71 35.68 -19.41
N GLN A 297 -1.79 34.89 -20.50
CA GLN A 297 -2.84 33.88 -20.67
C GLN A 297 -2.76 32.78 -19.59
N THR A 298 -1.56 32.28 -19.29
CA THR A 298 -1.35 31.26 -18.25
C THR A 298 -1.74 31.80 -16.88
N LEU A 299 -1.40 33.06 -16.59
CA LEU A 299 -1.77 33.73 -15.34
C LEU A 299 -3.30 33.85 -15.22
N LEU A 300 -3.98 34.25 -16.28
CA LEU A 300 -5.45 34.28 -16.29
C LEU A 300 -6.03 32.88 -16.00
N GLN A 301 -5.53 31.83 -16.64
CA GLN A 301 -5.98 30.45 -16.38
C GLN A 301 -5.73 30.01 -14.93
N LEU A 302 -4.61 30.39 -14.33
CA LEU A 302 -4.33 30.13 -12.92
C LEU A 302 -5.31 30.87 -12.02
N THR A 303 -5.60 32.15 -12.31
CA THR A 303 -6.56 32.92 -11.51
C THR A 303 -7.98 32.37 -11.60
N THR A 304 -8.41 31.89 -12.77
CA THR A 304 -9.73 31.25 -12.93
C THR A 304 -9.78 29.90 -12.22
N LEU A 305 -8.73 29.07 -12.35
CA LEU A 305 -8.69 27.77 -11.67
C LEU A 305 -8.63 27.95 -10.14
N GLN A 306 -7.95 28.99 -9.67
CA GLN A 306 -7.93 29.36 -8.27
C GLN A 306 -9.32 29.81 -7.79
N SER A 307 -10.05 30.64 -8.55
CA SER A 307 -11.42 31.01 -8.17
C SER A 307 -12.35 29.81 -8.15
N ASP A 308 -12.22 28.89 -9.11
CA ASP A 308 -13.02 27.66 -9.18
C ASP A 308 -12.71 26.74 -7.99
N PHE A 309 -11.44 26.65 -7.58
CA PHE A 309 -11.02 25.90 -6.40
C PHE A 309 -11.59 26.51 -5.11
N ASP A 310 -11.51 27.83 -4.96
CA ASP A 310 -12.06 28.55 -3.81
C ASP A 310 -13.58 28.39 -3.75
N GLN A 311 -14.25 28.42 -4.90
CA GLN A 311 -15.68 28.12 -4.99
C GLN A 311 -15.98 26.69 -4.53
N LEU A 312 -15.30 25.69 -5.08
CA LEU A 312 -15.51 24.29 -4.72
C LEU A 312 -15.26 24.03 -3.23
N LYS A 313 -14.25 24.69 -2.67
CA LYS A 313 -13.96 24.64 -1.23
C LYS A 313 -15.11 25.21 -0.40
N SER A 314 -15.66 26.35 -0.81
CA SER A 314 -16.83 26.94 -0.13
C SER A 314 -18.07 26.03 -0.23
N GLU A 315 -18.33 25.42 -1.38
CA GLU A 315 -19.42 24.46 -1.57
C GLU A 315 -19.24 23.23 -0.67
N TYR A 316 -18.02 22.69 -0.60
CA TYR A 316 -17.69 21.59 0.31
C TYR A 316 -17.92 21.96 1.77
N ASP A 317 -17.47 23.14 2.20
CA ASP A 317 -17.66 23.62 3.56
C ASP A 317 -19.15 23.78 3.90
N THR A 318 -19.98 24.26 2.95
CA THR A 318 -21.44 24.32 3.15
C THR A 318 -22.07 22.94 3.27
N LEU A 319 -21.68 21.97 2.43
CA LEU A 319 -22.19 20.60 2.49
C LEU A 319 -21.78 19.92 3.80
N LEU A 320 -20.54 20.15 4.25
CA LEU A 320 -20.05 19.67 5.53
C LEU A 320 -20.84 20.27 6.70
N GLN A 321 -21.18 21.57 6.64
CA GLN A 321 -22.04 22.21 7.64
C GLN A 321 -23.45 21.62 7.63
N LEU A 322 -24.04 21.35 6.46
CA LEU A 322 -25.35 20.70 6.35
C LEU A 322 -25.33 19.30 6.93
N HIS A 323 -24.31 18.50 6.65
CA HIS A 323 -24.15 17.17 7.24
C HIS A 323 -24.04 17.24 8.76
N LYS A 324 -23.20 18.14 9.29
CA LYS A 324 -23.06 18.35 10.74
C LYS A 324 -24.38 18.81 11.38
N ARG A 325 -25.17 19.64 10.71
CA ARG A 325 -26.51 20.02 11.18
C ARG A 325 -27.48 18.85 11.13
N GLY A 326 -27.41 18.01 10.09
CA GLY A 326 -28.21 16.80 9.94
C GLY A 326 -27.94 15.78 11.04
N THR A 327 -26.68 15.52 11.37
CA THR A 327 -26.31 14.60 12.47
C THR A 327 -26.80 15.12 13.83
N VAL A 328 -26.68 16.42 14.10
CA VAL A 328 -27.21 17.02 15.33
C VAL A 328 -28.75 16.97 15.34
N HIS A 329 -29.41 17.10 14.19
CA HIS A 329 -30.86 16.99 14.12
C HIS A 329 -31.35 15.55 14.34
N ASP A 330 -30.63 14.55 13.81
CA ASP A 330 -30.89 13.12 14.05
C ASP A 330 -30.61 12.72 15.50
N GLU A 331 -29.58 13.26 16.15
CA GLU A 331 -29.31 13.05 17.58
C GLU A 331 -30.39 13.68 18.47
N ILE A 332 -30.90 14.87 18.11
CA ILE A 332 -32.01 15.53 18.83
C ILE A 332 -33.33 14.78 18.59
N GLN A 333 -33.61 14.33 17.35
CA GLN A 333 -34.82 13.54 17.06
C GLN A 333 -34.76 12.17 17.74
N SER A 334 -33.59 11.52 17.79
CA SER A 334 -33.38 10.26 18.51
C SER A 334 -33.52 10.43 20.02
N SER A 335 -32.96 11.51 20.59
CA SER A 335 -33.18 11.84 22.01
C SER A 335 -34.64 12.20 22.32
N THR A 336 -35.36 12.85 21.40
CA THR A 336 -36.78 13.22 21.58
C THR A 336 -37.70 12.00 21.46
N ILE A 337 -37.38 11.04 20.59
CA ILE A 337 -38.10 9.76 20.49
C ILE A 337 -37.87 8.90 21.73
N LEU A 338 -36.65 8.90 22.30
CA LEU A 338 -36.39 8.23 23.59
C LEU A 338 -37.01 8.96 24.78
N GLN A 339 -37.12 10.30 24.76
CA GLN A 339 -37.80 11.07 25.81
C GLN A 339 -39.34 10.89 25.82
N MET A 340 -39.97 10.64 24.67
CA MET A 340 -41.41 10.40 24.58
C MET A 340 -41.83 9.02 25.12
N ASP A 341 -40.91 8.04 25.18
CA ASP A 341 -41.21 6.70 25.70
C ASP A 341 -40.91 6.59 27.22
N GLU A 342 -40.03 7.44 27.77
CA GLU A 342 -39.71 7.46 29.22
C GLU A 342 -40.60 8.42 30.04
N CYS A 343 -41.31 9.36 29.41
CA CYS A 343 -42.19 10.33 30.09
C CYS A 343 -43.61 9.84 30.46
N VAL A 344 -43.92 8.54 30.35
CA VAL A 344 -45.18 7.99 30.90
C VAL A 344 -45.04 7.56 32.38
N SER A 345 -43.85 7.63 32.95
CA SER A 345 -43.62 7.31 34.36
C SER A 345 -42.87 8.42 35.09
N GLN A 346 -43.49 8.88 36.18
CA GLN A 346 -42.97 9.76 37.23
C GLN A 346 -42.95 11.27 36.95
N GLY A 347 -43.78 11.97 37.74
CA GLY A 347 -43.83 13.42 37.79
C GLY A 347 -42.89 14.06 38.82
N GLN A 348 -43.02 15.39 38.88
CA GLN A 348 -42.55 16.33 39.89
C GLN A 348 -41.03 16.61 39.96
N ASN A 349 -40.61 17.73 39.34
CA ASN A 349 -40.22 19.00 40.00
C ASN A 349 -39.23 19.80 39.14
N PRO A 350 -39.40 21.13 38.99
CA PRO A 350 -38.38 22.02 38.43
C PRO A 350 -37.49 22.58 39.56
N ILE A 351 -36.22 22.92 39.27
CA ILE A 351 -35.45 24.06 39.83
C ILE A 351 -33.94 23.94 39.53
N GLN A 352 -33.39 25.02 38.94
CA GLN A 352 -32.03 25.58 39.03
C GLN A 352 -30.78 24.76 38.64
N SER A 353 -30.04 25.28 37.66
CA SER A 353 -28.72 25.87 37.95
C SER A 353 -28.26 26.82 36.83
N SER A 354 -27.99 28.05 37.24
CA SER A 354 -27.31 29.10 36.50
C SER A 354 -25.93 29.30 37.13
N GLN A 355 -24.94 29.66 36.29
CA GLN A 355 -23.61 30.20 36.59
C GLN A 355 -22.43 29.23 36.75
N LEU A 356 -21.43 29.41 35.87
CA LEU A 356 -19.99 29.65 36.15
C LEU A 356 -19.28 29.70 34.78
N LYS A 357 -19.10 30.86 34.14
CA LYS A 357 -18.07 31.90 34.35
C LYS A 357 -16.64 31.43 33.99
N GLU A 358 -16.18 31.87 32.82
CA GLU A 358 -14.76 31.95 32.41
C GLU A 358 -13.89 32.61 33.48
N PRO A 359 -12.59 32.26 33.49
CA PRO A 359 -11.62 33.30 33.18
C PRO A 359 -10.50 32.86 32.24
N VAL A 360 -10.18 33.80 31.34
CA VAL A 360 -8.95 33.88 30.55
C VAL A 360 -7.86 34.59 31.38
N ASN A 361 -6.61 34.14 31.18
CA ASN A 361 -5.29 34.73 31.53
C ASN A 361 -4.61 34.33 32.86
N SER A 362 -3.52 33.57 32.74
CA SER A 362 -2.18 34.16 32.88
C SER A 362 -1.11 33.25 32.27
N GLY A 363 -0.27 33.84 31.40
CA GLY A 363 0.96 33.22 30.94
C GLY A 363 1.96 33.12 32.07
N THR A 364 2.62 31.96 32.13
CA THR A 364 3.87 31.77 32.84
C THR A 364 4.78 31.00 31.90
N SER A 365 5.91 31.60 31.54
CA SER A 365 7.05 30.89 30.99
C SER A 365 7.45 29.80 31.98
N GLU A 366 7.07 28.56 31.72
CA GLU A 366 7.73 27.42 32.32
C GLU A 366 8.33 26.57 31.21
N SER A 367 9.65 26.45 31.31
CA SER A 367 10.53 25.66 30.46
C SER A 367 9.94 24.26 30.30
N GLY A 368 9.56 23.92 29.07
CA GLY A 368 8.93 22.65 28.73
C GLY A 368 9.81 21.46 29.08
N SER A 369 9.43 20.76 30.13
CA SER A 369 9.82 19.38 30.39
C SER A 369 8.53 18.58 30.55
N LEU A 370 7.98 18.13 29.44
CA LEU A 370 6.90 17.14 29.47
C LEU A 370 7.48 15.82 29.97
N THR A 371 6.94 15.29 31.06
CA THR A 371 7.28 13.94 31.49
C THR A 371 6.82 12.94 30.42
N ALA A 372 7.52 11.80 30.29
CA ALA A 372 7.17 10.78 29.28
C ALA A 372 5.71 10.32 29.36
N GLN A 373 5.11 10.42 30.56
CA GLN A 373 3.71 10.09 30.82
C GLN A 373 2.73 11.18 30.35
N GLU A 374 3.11 12.46 30.42
CA GLU A 374 2.32 13.56 29.86
C GLU A 374 2.38 13.57 28.33
N PHE A 375 3.53 13.21 27.77
CA PHE A 375 3.69 13.04 26.32
C PHE A 375 2.86 11.85 25.81
N SER A 376 2.89 10.70 26.49
CA SER A 376 2.09 9.53 26.09
C SER A 376 0.59 9.77 26.21
N THR A 377 0.14 10.48 27.24
CA THR A 377 -1.29 10.84 27.41
C THR A 377 -1.74 11.88 26.38
N ALA A 378 -0.90 12.87 26.05
CA ALA A 378 -1.16 13.82 24.97
C ALA A 378 -1.23 13.14 23.59
N LEU A 379 -0.36 12.16 23.33
CA LEU A 379 -0.36 11.35 22.11
C LEU A 379 -1.63 10.48 22.01
N ARG A 380 -2.03 9.80 23.09
CA ARG A 380 -3.25 8.98 23.11
C ARG A 380 -4.53 9.80 22.94
N THR A 381 -4.56 11.02 23.48
CA THR A 381 -5.71 11.93 23.34
C THR A 381 -5.77 12.60 21.96
N SER A 382 -4.64 12.88 21.33
CA SER A 382 -4.60 13.45 19.97
C SER A 382 -4.79 12.41 18.85
N PHE A 383 -4.50 11.13 19.13
CA PHE A 383 -4.64 10.04 18.16
C PHE A 383 -5.39 8.81 18.72
N PRO A 384 -6.70 8.88 18.99
CA PRO A 384 -7.49 7.79 19.58
C PRO A 384 -7.68 6.55 18.70
N LEU A 385 -7.18 6.55 17.46
CA LEU A 385 -7.33 5.47 16.47
C LEU A 385 -6.03 4.65 16.27
N LYS A 386 -4.97 4.93 17.02
CA LYS A 386 -3.72 4.17 16.99
C LYS A 386 -3.69 3.13 18.11
N SER A 387 -3.13 1.94 17.83
CA SER A 387 -2.99 0.88 18.84
C SER A 387 -1.96 1.29 19.89
N ASP A 388 -2.19 0.87 21.14
CA ASP A 388 -1.30 1.20 22.26
C ASP A 388 0.15 0.74 21.99
N GLU A 389 0.36 -0.38 21.28
CA GLU A 389 1.70 -0.82 20.88
C GLU A 389 2.44 0.14 19.92
N GLU A 390 1.77 0.72 18.92
CA GLU A 390 2.39 1.67 17.99
C GLU A 390 2.79 2.98 18.71
N MET A 391 2.04 3.34 19.74
CA MET A 391 2.23 4.55 20.52
C MET A 391 3.37 4.39 21.52
N ASP A 392 3.47 3.24 22.17
CA ASP A 392 4.55 2.91 23.10
C ASP A 392 5.90 2.71 22.35
N GLU A 393 5.88 2.22 21.11
CA GLU A 393 7.06 2.14 20.22
C GLU A 393 7.59 3.53 19.81
N LEU A 394 6.69 4.49 19.57
CA LEU A 394 7.06 5.88 19.29
C LEU A 394 7.70 6.56 20.50
N VAL A 395 7.16 6.32 21.71
CA VAL A 395 7.73 6.84 22.95
C VAL A 395 9.09 6.21 23.23
N ALA A 396 9.26 4.91 22.98
CA ALA A 396 10.54 4.22 23.11
C ALA A 396 11.60 4.74 22.12
N SER A 397 11.20 5.06 20.89
CA SER A 397 12.10 5.63 19.86
C SER A 397 12.61 7.02 20.23
N THR A 398 11.88 7.77 21.06
CA THR A 398 12.38 9.05 21.62
C THR A 398 13.35 8.87 22.78
N GLN A 399 13.49 7.66 23.33
CA GLN A 399 14.40 7.35 24.44
C GLN A 399 15.67 6.58 24.02
N SER A 400 15.78 6.16 22.76
CA SER A 400 16.94 5.41 22.27
C SER A 400 18.02 6.29 21.65
N ASP A 401 18.75 7.02 22.50
CA ASP A 401 20.13 7.44 22.26
C ASP A 401 20.99 6.88 23.39
N PRO A 402 21.87 5.88 23.15
CA PRO A 402 22.73 5.33 24.18
C PRO A 402 24.05 6.08 24.17
N ASP A 403 24.05 7.31 24.71
CA ASP A 403 25.20 7.89 25.42
C ASP A 403 24.91 9.33 25.85
N ASN A 404 24.10 9.51 26.90
CA ASN A 404 24.35 10.59 27.86
C ASN A 404 23.65 10.30 29.19
N SER A 405 24.43 10.19 30.26
CA SER A 405 23.91 10.08 31.62
C SER A 405 23.34 11.42 32.08
N LYS A 406 22.13 11.77 31.63
CA LYS A 406 21.14 12.66 32.24
C LYS A 406 20.03 12.90 31.22
N GLY A 407 18.84 12.35 31.48
CA GLY A 407 17.68 12.46 30.60
C GLY A 407 17.20 13.91 30.44
N ALA A 408 17.63 14.56 29.37
CA ALA A 408 17.09 15.81 28.86
C ALA A 408 17.34 15.89 27.35
N ILE A 409 16.29 15.97 26.54
CA ILE A 409 16.37 16.11 25.09
C ILE A 409 16.28 17.60 24.75
N SER A 410 17.34 18.15 24.17
CA SER A 410 17.44 19.55 23.77
C SER A 410 16.92 19.77 22.35
N SER A 411 16.05 20.76 22.18
CA SER A 411 15.58 21.21 20.86
C SER A 411 16.32 22.47 20.47
N GLN A 412 17.21 22.41 19.46
CA GLN A 412 17.73 23.62 18.82
C GLN A 412 17.58 23.57 17.29
N ARG A 413 16.98 24.68 16.84
CA ARG A 413 16.66 25.17 15.50
C ARG A 413 17.91 25.36 14.63
N PRO A 414 17.89 25.09 13.30
CA PRO A 414 19.00 25.45 12.44
C PRO A 414 18.71 26.80 11.75
N HIS A 415 19.65 27.74 11.85
CA HIS A 415 20.00 28.68 10.79
C HIS A 415 21.30 29.38 11.19
N SER A 416 22.40 29.14 10.47
CA SER A 416 23.01 30.14 9.57
C SER A 416 24.51 29.89 9.29
N LEU A 417 24.83 30.04 8.00
CA LEU A 417 26.06 30.57 7.36
C LEU A 417 27.34 29.70 7.45
N LEU A 418 27.88 29.17 6.35
CA LEU A 418 28.60 29.84 5.23
C LEU A 418 30.00 30.31 5.67
N GLU A 419 31.00 29.94 4.86
CA GLU A 419 32.48 30.11 4.97
C GLU A 419 33.22 28.86 5.49
N GLU A 420 33.86 28.03 4.64
CA GLU A 420 35.13 28.15 3.88
C GLU A 420 36.42 27.83 4.68
N PHE A 421 37.17 26.83 4.19
CA PHE A 421 38.58 26.45 4.45
C PHE A 421 38.99 26.07 5.89
N GLY A 422 39.80 25.03 6.17
CA GLY A 422 40.58 24.06 5.40
C GLY A 422 41.65 23.45 6.33
N ALA A 423 41.95 22.15 6.19
CA ALA A 423 43.18 21.42 6.59
C ALA A 423 42.86 19.91 6.55
N ALA A 424 43.24 19.20 5.50
CA ALA A 424 44.49 18.42 5.41
C ALA A 424 44.44 17.12 6.26
N ASP A 425 44.24 15.98 5.58
CA ASP A 425 45.25 14.91 5.53
C ASP A 425 44.89 13.84 4.48
N LEU A 426 45.85 13.59 3.60
CA LEU A 426 45.94 12.48 2.64
C LEU A 426 46.40 11.19 3.36
N PRO A 427 46.27 10.01 2.73
CA PRO A 427 47.51 9.43 2.20
C PRO A 427 47.40 8.84 0.79
N SER A 428 48.52 8.96 0.08
CA SER A 428 48.88 8.38 -1.21
C SER A 428 49.59 7.03 -1.06
N THR A 429 49.43 6.13 -2.04
CA THR A 429 50.40 5.16 -2.63
C THR A 429 49.68 4.61 -3.89
N LEU A 430 50.07 4.74 -5.18
CA LEU A 430 51.32 4.56 -5.95
C LEU A 430 52.02 3.22 -5.62
N ASP A 431 52.37 2.31 -6.53
CA ASP A 431 52.33 2.21 -8.01
C ASP A 431 52.74 0.76 -8.40
N GLU A 432 52.85 0.48 -9.70
CA GLU A 432 53.45 -0.68 -10.44
C GLU A 432 52.43 -1.51 -11.24
N LEU A 433 52.28 -1.27 -12.56
CA LEU A 433 53.05 -1.83 -13.72
C LEU A 433 52.71 -3.33 -13.94
N GLU A 434 52.40 -3.85 -15.13
CA GLU A 434 52.98 -3.65 -16.46
C GLU A 434 52.13 -4.38 -17.53
N GLU A 435 52.19 -3.87 -18.77
CA GLU A 435 52.34 -4.63 -20.03
C GLU A 435 51.35 -5.77 -20.40
N ASN A 436 50.59 -5.57 -21.50
CA ASN A 436 50.79 -6.33 -22.73
C ASN A 436 49.84 -5.88 -23.87
N ALA A 437 50.46 -5.56 -25.00
CA ALA A 437 49.82 -5.32 -26.29
C ALA A 437 49.72 -6.62 -27.10
N ALA A 438 48.85 -6.55 -28.12
CA ALA A 438 48.74 -7.43 -29.30
C ALA A 438 48.07 -8.82 -29.14
N SER A 439 46.94 -9.01 -29.82
CA SER A 439 46.85 -9.96 -30.95
C SER A 439 45.45 -9.95 -31.59
N ASN A 440 45.41 -9.47 -32.84
CA ASN A 440 44.75 -10.06 -34.02
C ASN A 440 43.34 -10.71 -33.91
N HIS A 441 42.41 -10.24 -34.73
CA HIS A 441 42.06 -10.87 -36.03
C HIS A 441 40.55 -10.74 -36.34
N VAL A 442 40.25 -9.91 -37.32
CA VAL A 442 38.99 -9.87 -38.08
C VAL A 442 38.98 -11.04 -39.07
N PRO A 443 37.89 -11.81 -39.24
CA PRO A 443 37.60 -12.43 -40.52
C PRO A 443 36.57 -11.58 -41.28
N ALA A 444 36.95 -11.23 -42.50
CA ALA A 444 36.04 -10.82 -43.57
C ALA A 444 35.38 -12.05 -44.22
N SER A 445 34.39 -11.77 -45.09
CA SER A 445 33.54 -12.65 -45.94
C SER A 445 32.15 -12.87 -45.32
N ASP A 446 31.03 -12.54 -45.95
CA ASP A 446 30.70 -12.29 -47.36
C ASP A 446 29.84 -11.02 -47.58
#